data_AF-A0AAV2FF21-F1
#
_entry.id   AF-A0AAV2FF21-F1
#
_cell.length_a   1.000
_cell.length_b   1.000
_cell.length_c   1.000
_cell.angle_alpha   90.00
_cell.angle_beta   90.00
_cell.angle_gamma   90.00
#
_symmetry.space_group_name_H-M   'P 1'
#
loop_
_entity.id
_entity.type
_entity.pdbx_description
1 polymer ?
#
loop_
_entity_poly.entity_id
_entity_poly.type
_entity_poly.pdbx_seq_one_letter_code
_entity_poly.pdbx_strand_id
1 'polypeptide(L)'
;MYRDDHYRVYVADMKNRKTFLLDSQKPNARVAKEDHGPVGKVIFEYVSEFLKEQGVDCQLDEWEFSIADVPQQFGNHDCGVFACLYMELWAGHLPVECKKSWQKPEHVEEQRTRIAANLLLWNYNGHKEAIIQEAKDWSMQKEKRKGKKKRN
;
A
#
# COMPACT_ATOMS: atom_id res chain seq x y z
N MET A 1 -19.53 -6.87 15.28
CA MET A 1 -19.07 -6.36 13.97
C MET A 1 -17.69 -5.76 14.16
N TYR A 2 -16.64 -6.49 13.78
CA TYR A 2 -15.29 -5.92 13.69
C TYR A 2 -15.28 -4.93 12.52
N ARG A 3 -15.12 -3.63 12.81
CA ARG A 3 -14.87 -2.63 11.77
C ARG A 3 -13.40 -2.77 11.37
N ASP A 4 -13.12 -3.65 10.43
CA ASP A 4 -11.77 -3.89 9.91
C ASP A 4 -11.48 -2.95 8.74
N ASP A 5 -11.51 -1.64 9.02
CA ASP A 5 -11.17 -0.58 8.06
C ASP A 5 -9.64 -0.42 7.95
N HIS A 6 -8.89 -1.53 8.02
CA HIS A 6 -7.43 -1.53 8.07
C HIS A 6 -6.82 -2.35 6.94
N TYR A 7 -6.04 -1.68 6.09
CA TYR A 7 -5.34 -2.30 4.98
C TYR A 7 -4.06 -3.01 5.45
N ARG A 8 -3.87 -4.24 4.98
CA ARG A 8 -2.70 -5.08 5.24
C ARG A 8 -2.24 -5.73 3.95
N VAL A 9 -0.97 -6.13 3.87
CA VAL A 9 -0.42 -6.83 2.70
C VAL A 9 0.10 -8.19 3.11
N TYR A 10 -0.36 -9.23 2.41
CA TYR A 10 0.16 -10.59 2.49
C TYR A 10 1.06 -10.85 1.29
N VAL A 11 2.25 -11.40 1.52
CA VAL A 11 3.21 -11.73 0.45
C VAL A 11 3.53 -13.21 0.49
N ALA A 12 3.43 -13.87 -0.68
CA ALA A 12 4.00 -15.18 -0.94
C ALA A 12 5.36 -15.03 -1.64
N ASP A 13 6.46 -15.31 -0.94
CA ASP A 13 7.79 -15.42 -1.55
C ASP A 13 8.04 -16.86 -2.02
N MET A 14 7.68 -17.10 -3.29
CA MET A 14 7.82 -18.39 -3.96
C MET A 14 9.26 -18.92 -3.96
N LYS A 15 10.24 -18.02 -4.03
CA LYS A 15 11.65 -18.41 -4.16
C LYS A 15 12.19 -18.94 -2.83
N ASN A 16 11.87 -18.26 -1.74
CA ASN A 16 12.40 -18.58 -0.42
C ASN A 16 11.45 -19.42 0.43
N ARG A 17 10.26 -19.76 -0.09
CA ARG A 17 9.20 -20.48 0.63
C ARG A 17 8.82 -19.79 1.94
N LYS A 18 8.64 -18.47 1.87
CA LYS A 18 8.26 -17.63 3.02
C LYS A 18 6.98 -16.89 2.73
N THR A 19 6.22 -16.67 3.78
CA THR A 19 5.04 -15.84 3.75
C THR A 19 5.20 -14.70 4.74
N PHE A 20 4.76 -13.51 4.33
CA PHE A 20 4.92 -12.30 5.13
C PHE A 20 3.58 -11.60 5.32
N LEU A 21 3.33 -11.16 6.55
CA LEU A 21 2.37 -10.10 6.84
C LEU A 21 3.11 -8.77 6.98
N LEU A 22 2.75 -7.79 6.17
CA LEU A 22 3.20 -6.41 6.26
C LEU A 22 2.04 -5.57 6.78
N ASP A 23 2.20 -5.07 8.00
CA ASP A 23 1.18 -4.32 8.72
C ASP A 23 1.78 -3.04 9.33
N SER A 24 1.21 -1.90 8.96
CA SER A 24 1.63 -0.59 9.44
C SER A 24 1.14 -0.29 10.86
N GLN A 25 0.09 -0.95 11.34
CA GLN A 25 -0.36 -0.91 12.73
C GLN A 25 0.18 -2.15 13.42
N LYS A 26 1.29 -2.02 14.17
CA LYS A 26 1.92 -3.17 14.83
C LYS A 26 0.87 -3.92 15.68
N PRO A 27 0.42 -5.12 15.29
CA PRO A 27 -0.40 -5.89 16.18
C PRO A 27 0.53 -6.45 17.27
N ASN A 28 -0.02 -6.73 18.45
CA ASN A 28 0.73 -7.52 19.43
C ASN A 28 1.17 -8.83 18.75
N ALA A 29 2.47 -9.17 18.78
CA ALA A 29 3.03 -10.29 18.02
C ALA A 29 2.31 -11.63 18.28
N ARG A 30 1.74 -11.81 19.49
CA ARG A 30 0.92 -12.97 19.82
C ARG A 30 -0.44 -12.93 19.13
N VAL A 31 -1.14 -11.81 19.24
CA VAL A 31 -2.44 -11.56 18.60
C VAL A 31 -2.32 -11.65 17.08
N ALA A 32 -1.23 -11.12 16.51
CA ALA A 32 -0.97 -11.18 15.08
C ALA A 32 -0.83 -12.62 14.56
N LYS A 33 -0.16 -13.50 15.31
CA LYS A 33 -0.03 -14.91 14.92
C LYS A 33 -1.35 -15.67 15.07
N GLU A 34 -2.10 -15.40 16.14
CA GLU A 34 -3.39 -16.06 16.42
C GLU A 34 -4.47 -15.61 15.41
N ASP A 35 -4.53 -14.31 15.07
CA ASP A 35 -5.56 -13.73 14.20
C ASP A 35 -5.20 -13.80 12.70
N HIS A 36 -3.94 -13.55 12.34
CA HIS A 36 -3.53 -13.44 10.93
C HIS A 36 -2.82 -14.69 10.40
N GLY A 37 -2.35 -15.58 11.27
CA GLY A 37 -1.85 -16.90 10.86
C GLY A 37 -2.90 -17.68 10.07
N PRO A 38 -4.14 -17.83 10.58
CA PRO A 38 -5.23 -18.51 9.86
C PRO A 38 -5.62 -17.82 8.55
N VAL A 39 -5.68 -16.48 8.53
CA VAL A 39 -6.03 -15.70 7.32
C VAL A 39 -4.95 -15.88 6.24
N GLY A 40 -3.67 -15.77 6.63
CA GLY A 40 -2.56 -16.07 5.74
C GLY A 40 -2.69 -17.48 5.20
N LYS A 41 -2.92 -18.48 6.07
CA LYS A 41 -3.08 -19.88 5.66
C LYS A 41 -4.18 -20.06 4.61
N VAL A 42 -5.35 -19.45 4.76
CA VAL A 42 -6.44 -19.54 3.77
C VAL A 42 -6.02 -18.91 2.44
N ILE A 43 -5.44 -17.71 2.45
CA ILE A 43 -4.96 -17.06 1.22
C ILE A 43 -3.94 -17.96 0.52
N PHE A 44 -3.04 -18.56 1.29
CA PHE A 44 -2.03 -19.47 0.76
C PHE A 44 -2.66 -20.76 0.24
N GLU A 45 -3.58 -21.40 0.95
CA GLU A 45 -4.32 -22.58 0.44
C GLU A 45 -4.89 -22.33 -0.97
N TYR A 46 -5.53 -21.19 -1.21
CA TYR A 46 -5.99 -20.80 -2.55
C TYR A 46 -4.85 -20.64 -3.58
N VAL A 47 -3.73 -20.05 -3.19
CA VAL A 47 -2.53 -19.95 -4.05
C VAL A 47 -1.97 -21.34 -4.38
N SER A 48 -1.90 -22.26 -3.40
CA SER A 48 -1.45 -23.64 -3.61
C SER A 48 -2.36 -24.39 -4.57
N GLU A 49 -3.68 -24.29 -4.39
CA GLU A 49 -4.67 -24.92 -5.27
C GLU A 49 -4.54 -24.38 -6.70
N PHE A 50 -4.50 -23.06 -6.87
CA PHE A 50 -4.29 -22.46 -8.18
C PHE A 50 -3.00 -22.94 -8.85
N LEU A 51 -1.89 -23.00 -8.11
CA LEU A 51 -0.61 -23.49 -8.66
C LEU A 51 -0.66 -24.97 -9.04
N LYS A 52 -1.33 -25.81 -8.25
CA LYS A 52 -1.56 -27.23 -8.57
C LYS A 52 -2.35 -27.39 -9.86
N GLU A 53 -3.37 -26.57 -10.09
CA GLU A 53 -4.10 -26.55 -11.38
C GLU A 53 -3.19 -26.20 -12.57
N GLN A 54 -2.14 -25.40 -12.33
CA GLN A 54 -1.11 -25.10 -13.33
C GLN A 54 0.00 -26.16 -13.42
N GLY A 55 -0.12 -27.29 -12.72
CA GLY A 55 0.89 -28.36 -12.70
C GLY A 55 2.14 -28.02 -11.87
N VAL A 56 2.06 -27.00 -11.02
CA VAL A 56 3.15 -26.62 -10.10
C VAL A 56 2.84 -27.20 -8.73
N ASP A 57 3.65 -28.17 -8.29
CA ASP A 57 3.54 -28.68 -6.92
C ASP A 57 4.04 -27.63 -5.92
N CYS A 58 3.12 -27.12 -5.11
CA CYS A 58 3.40 -26.10 -4.12
C CYS A 58 2.70 -26.45 -2.81
N GLN A 59 3.46 -26.99 -1.86
CA GLN A 59 3.01 -27.28 -0.50
C GLN A 59 3.33 -26.09 0.40
N LEU A 60 2.33 -25.22 0.61
CA LEU A 60 2.49 -23.97 1.38
C LEU A 60 2.46 -24.18 2.90
N ASP A 61 2.04 -25.36 3.35
CA ASP A 61 2.15 -25.82 4.73
C ASP A 61 3.61 -26.01 5.20
N GLU A 62 4.53 -26.19 4.25
CA GLU A 62 5.98 -26.21 4.53
C GLU A 62 6.59 -24.80 4.68
N TRP A 63 5.82 -23.74 4.47
CA TRP A 63 6.36 -22.39 4.37
C TRP A 63 6.37 -21.68 5.72
N GLU A 64 7.41 -20.90 5.96
CA GLU A 64 7.54 -20.11 7.17
C GLU A 64 6.66 -18.85 7.10
N PHE A 65 5.81 -18.63 8.11
CA PHE A 65 5.07 -17.37 8.27
C PHE A 65 5.81 -16.40 9.19
N SER A 66 6.02 -15.19 8.70
CA SER A 66 6.69 -14.11 9.42
C SER A 66 5.90 -12.80 9.37
N ILE A 67 5.96 -12.04 10.47
CA ILE A 67 5.50 -10.65 10.47
C ILE A 67 6.71 -9.79 10.12
N ALA A 68 6.61 -9.03 9.03
CA ALA A 68 7.72 -8.23 8.53
C ALA A 68 7.97 -7.02 9.43
N ASP A 69 9.24 -6.68 9.65
CA ASP A 69 9.64 -5.47 10.36
C ASP A 69 9.58 -4.24 9.42
N VAL A 70 8.38 -3.66 9.32
CA VAL A 70 8.04 -2.55 8.42
C VAL A 70 7.82 -1.22 9.16
N PRO A 71 8.03 -0.07 8.50
CA PRO A 71 7.71 1.25 9.07
C PRO A 71 6.26 1.34 9.51
N GLN A 72 6.00 2.02 10.64
CA GLN A 72 4.69 2.06 11.28
C GLN A 72 4.01 3.39 11.06
N GLN A 73 2.69 3.34 10.90
CA GLN A 73 1.88 4.55 10.85
C GLN A 73 1.62 5.08 12.27
N PHE A 74 1.56 6.41 12.40
CA PHE A 74 1.21 7.06 13.67
C PHE A 74 -0.31 7.18 13.87
N GLY A 75 -1.08 7.23 12.79
CA GLY A 75 -2.55 7.38 12.81
C GLY A 75 -3.29 6.13 12.34
N ASN A 76 -4.62 6.20 12.21
CA ASN A 76 -5.45 5.07 11.76
C ASN A 76 -5.90 5.17 10.30
N HIS A 77 -5.45 6.20 9.57
CA HIS A 77 -6.01 6.57 8.26
C HIS A 77 -5.02 6.47 7.09
N ASP A 78 -3.81 5.99 7.36
CA ASP A 78 -2.73 5.90 6.38
C ASP A 78 -2.45 4.46 5.93
N CYS A 79 -3.16 3.47 6.46
CA CYS A 79 -2.86 2.05 6.19
C CYS A 79 -2.91 1.70 4.72
N GLY A 80 -3.81 2.30 3.94
CA GLY A 80 -3.85 2.16 2.49
C GLY A 80 -2.60 2.74 1.80
N VAL A 81 -2.09 3.88 2.27
CA VAL A 81 -0.85 4.49 1.75
C VAL A 81 0.33 3.57 2.05
N PHE A 82 0.47 3.11 3.29
CA PHE A 82 1.54 2.18 3.67
C PHE A 82 1.46 0.87 2.89
N ALA A 83 0.26 0.30 2.71
CA ALA A 83 0.06 -0.90 1.89
C ALA A 83 0.54 -0.70 0.44
N CYS A 84 0.21 0.43 -0.19
CA CYS A 84 0.71 0.76 -1.53
C CYS A 84 2.25 0.83 -1.56
N LEU A 85 2.85 1.52 -0.60
CA LEU A 85 4.30 1.68 -0.57
C LEU A 85 5.04 0.37 -0.26
N TYR A 86 4.46 -0.48 0.58
CA TYR A 86 4.96 -1.83 0.81
C TYR A 86 4.96 -2.63 -0.49
N MET A 87 3.85 -2.67 -1.21
CA MET A 87 3.77 -3.38 -2.50
C MET A 87 4.75 -2.84 -3.54
N GLU A 88 4.99 -1.53 -3.55
CA GLU A 88 5.91 -0.89 -4.49
C GLU A 88 7.38 -1.23 -4.22
N LEU A 89 7.78 -1.37 -2.96
CA LEU A 89 9.20 -1.50 -2.57
C LEU A 89 9.60 -2.87 -2.02
N TRP A 90 8.65 -3.77 -1.76
CA TRP A 90 8.95 -5.03 -1.12
C TRP A 90 9.77 -5.96 -2.01
N ALA A 91 10.99 -6.25 -1.56
CA ALA A 91 11.90 -7.23 -2.18
C ALA A 91 12.35 -8.30 -1.16
N GLY A 92 11.45 -8.70 -0.26
CA GLY A 92 11.74 -9.56 0.91
C GLY A 92 12.19 -8.78 2.16
N HIS A 93 12.54 -7.51 1.98
CA HIS A 93 12.75 -6.53 3.05
C HIS A 93 12.48 -5.13 2.48
N LEU A 94 12.29 -4.16 3.37
CA LEU A 94 12.23 -2.74 2.98
C LEU A 94 13.60 -2.07 3.15
N PRO A 95 13.94 -1.10 2.28
CA PRO A 95 15.17 -0.32 2.44
C PRO A 95 15.23 0.39 3.80
N VAL A 96 16.42 0.46 4.41
CA VAL A 96 16.62 0.97 5.78
C VAL A 96 16.17 2.43 5.92
N GLU A 97 16.37 3.22 4.88
CA GLU A 97 15.96 4.61 4.77
C GLU A 97 14.45 4.81 4.93
N CYS A 98 13.63 3.84 4.50
CA CYS A 98 12.17 3.91 4.60
C CYS A 98 11.71 3.95 6.06
N LYS A 99 12.40 3.25 6.97
CA LYS A 99 12.05 3.25 8.41
C LYS A 99 12.15 4.63 9.04
N LYS A 100 13.06 5.47 8.56
CA LYS A 100 13.25 6.83 9.09
C LYS A 100 12.37 7.85 8.37
N SER A 101 12.24 7.75 7.06
CA SER A 101 11.47 8.73 6.28
C SER A 101 9.96 8.58 6.47
N TRP A 102 9.44 7.35 6.53
CA TRP A 102 7.99 7.12 6.59
C TRP A 102 7.40 7.37 7.97
N GLN A 103 8.25 7.57 8.96
CA GLN A 103 7.83 8.04 10.27
C GLN A 103 7.53 9.56 10.29
N LYS A 104 7.82 10.28 9.21
CA LYS A 104 7.54 11.71 9.13
C LYS A 104 6.16 11.92 8.49
N PRO A 105 5.23 12.64 9.16
CA PRO A 105 3.91 12.93 8.59
C PRO A 105 3.98 13.59 7.22
N GLU A 106 4.97 14.48 7.00
CA GLU A 106 5.16 15.20 5.74
C GLU A 106 5.52 14.24 4.60
N HIS A 107 6.29 13.19 4.90
CA HIS A 107 6.62 12.16 3.92
C HIS A 107 5.36 11.38 3.53
N VAL A 108 4.53 11.00 4.50
CA VAL A 108 3.28 10.26 4.22
C VAL A 108 2.31 11.10 3.40
N GLU A 109 2.20 12.40 3.69
CA GLU A 109 1.40 13.35 2.91
C GLU A 109 1.90 13.48 1.46
N GLU A 110 3.22 13.56 1.27
CA GLU A 110 3.84 13.56 -0.05
C GLU A 110 3.52 12.27 -0.81
N GLN A 111 3.62 11.11 -0.15
CA GLN A 111 3.30 9.81 -0.77
C GLN A 111 1.82 9.70 -1.13
N ARG A 112 0.91 10.16 -0.26
CA ARG A 112 -0.52 10.24 -0.54
C ARG A 112 -0.80 11.08 -1.78
N THR A 113 -0.16 12.24 -1.88
CA THR A 113 -0.28 13.14 -3.03
C THR A 113 0.28 12.50 -4.30
N ARG A 114 1.44 11.84 -4.22
CA ARG A 114 2.06 11.13 -5.34
C ARG A 114 1.16 10.01 -5.86
N ILE A 115 0.62 9.18 -4.96
CA ILE A 115 -0.29 8.08 -5.33
C ILE A 115 -1.55 8.63 -6.02
N ALA A 116 -2.17 9.66 -5.45
CA ALA A 116 -3.34 10.30 -6.05
C ALA A 116 -3.03 10.89 -7.44
N ALA A 117 -1.91 11.60 -7.58
CA ALA A 117 -1.48 12.16 -8.86
C ALA A 117 -1.23 11.07 -9.91
N ASN A 118 -0.57 9.97 -9.53
CA ASN A 118 -0.32 8.84 -10.41
C ASN A 118 -1.62 8.22 -10.91
N LEU A 119 -2.63 8.04 -10.04
CA LEU A 119 -3.94 7.51 -10.42
C LEU A 119 -4.68 8.44 -11.39
N LEU A 120 -4.70 9.75 -11.08
CA LEU A 120 -5.36 10.75 -11.93
C LEU A 120 -4.71 10.85 -13.32
N LEU A 121 -3.39 10.73 -13.38
CA LEU A 121 -2.61 10.88 -14.61
C LEU A 121 -2.31 9.55 -15.31
N TRP A 122 -2.82 8.43 -14.79
CA TRP A 122 -2.57 7.11 -15.35
C TRP A 122 -3.17 6.97 -16.74
N ASN A 123 -2.49 6.28 -17.65
CA ASN A 123 -2.96 6.13 -19.04
C ASN A 123 -4.25 5.32 -19.18
N TYR A 124 -4.61 4.55 -18.15
CA TYR A 124 -5.87 3.80 -18.10
C TYR A 124 -6.98 4.54 -17.35
N ASN A 125 -6.71 5.75 -16.85
CA ASN A 125 -7.77 6.60 -16.34
C ASN A 125 -8.52 7.22 -17.51
N GLY A 126 -9.71 6.71 -17.82
CA GLY A 126 -10.57 7.22 -18.90
C GLY A 126 -11.05 8.67 -18.72
N HIS A 127 -10.78 9.29 -17.58
CA HIS A 127 -11.08 10.69 -17.30
C HIS A 127 -9.83 11.60 -17.26
N LYS A 128 -8.64 11.06 -17.56
CA LYS A 128 -7.36 11.79 -17.47
C LYS A 128 -7.38 13.12 -18.22
N GLU A 129 -7.82 13.13 -19.47
CA GLU A 129 -7.81 14.33 -20.31
C GLU A 129 -8.75 15.41 -19.77
N ALA A 130 -9.94 15.01 -19.30
CA ALA A 130 -10.91 15.93 -18.69
C ALA A 130 -10.35 16.56 -17.40
N ILE A 131 -9.77 15.75 -16.51
CA ILE A 131 -9.13 16.22 -15.27
C ILE A 131 -8.02 17.23 -15.58
N ILE A 132 -7.16 16.93 -16.56
CA ILE A 132 -6.07 17.84 -16.96
C ILE A 132 -6.64 19.15 -17.50
N GLN A 133 -7.71 19.10 -18.30
CA GLN A 133 -8.32 20.30 -18.86
C GLN A 133 -8.95 21.18 -17.77
N GLU A 134 -9.72 20.58 -16.85
CA GLU A 134 -10.31 21.29 -15.72
C GLU A 134 -9.24 21.95 -14.83
N ALA A 135 -8.12 21.25 -14.58
CA ALA A 135 -7.01 21.79 -13.81
C ALA A 135 -6.37 23.02 -14.48
N LYS A 136 -6.21 22.99 -15.82
CA LYS A 136 -5.72 24.15 -16.60
C LYS A 136 -6.67 25.33 -16.49
N ASP A 137 -7.97 25.08 -16.66
CA ASP A 137 -9.00 26.12 -16.60
C ASP A 137 -9.05 26.79 -15.22
N TRP A 138 -8.95 25.98 -14.15
CA TRP A 138 -8.88 26.47 -12.78
C TRP A 138 -7.65 27.35 -12.54
N SER A 139 -6.47 26.95 -13.05
CA SER A 139 -5.23 27.72 -12.91
C SER A 139 -5.33 29.10 -13.58
N MET A 140 -5.86 29.15 -14.82
CA MET A 140 -6.07 30.41 -15.55
C MET A 140 -7.04 31.35 -14.81
N GLN A 141 -8.11 30.81 -14.21
CA GLN A 141 -9.05 31.61 -13.42
C GLN A 141 -8.39 32.20 -12.16
N LYS A 142 -7.51 31.43 -11.50
CA LYS A 142 -6.76 31.87 -10.31
C LYS A 142 -5.82 33.03 -10.62
N GLU A 143 -5.12 32.98 -11.76
CA GLU A 143 -4.23 34.06 -12.21
C GLU A 143 -5.00 35.35 -12.53
N LYS A 144 -6.13 35.25 -13.24
CA LYS A 144 -7.01 36.39 -13.52
C LYS A 144 -7.49 37.08 -12.22
N ARG A 145 -7.81 36.30 -11.17
CA ARG A 145 -8.20 36.83 -9.85
C ARG A 145 -7.04 37.52 -9.12
N LYS A 146 -5.81 36.98 -9.20
CA LYS A 146 -4.62 37.61 -8.61
C LYS A 146 -4.23 38.91 -9.32
N GLY A 147 -4.34 38.97 -10.65
CA GLY A 147 -4.06 40.18 -11.43
C GLY A 147 -5.01 41.33 -11.15
N LYS A 148 -6.31 41.04 -10.89
CA LYS A 148 -7.29 42.05 -10.45
C LYS A 148 -6.99 42.62 -9.06
N LYS A 149 -6.51 41.80 -8.11
CA LYS A 149 -6.17 42.26 -6.75
C LYS A 149 -4.91 43.14 -6.68
N LYS A 150 -4.01 43.08 -7.66
CA LYS A 150 -2.79 43.92 -7.71
C LYS A 150 -3.01 45.30 -8.33
N ARG A 151 -4.21 45.58 -8.88
CA ARG A 151 -4.54 46.83 -9.57
C ARG A 151 -5.41 47.78 -8.74
N ASN A 152 -5.68 47.44 -7.48
CA ASN A 152 -6.38 48.29 -6.52
C ASN A 152 -5.42 48.70 -5.40
#